data_AF-A0A0N0BCN4-F1
#
_entry.id   AF-A0A0N0BCN4-F1
#
_cell.length_a   1.000
_cell.length_b   1.000
_cell.length_c   1.000
_cell.angle_alpha   90.00
_cell.angle_beta   90.00
_cell.angle_gamma   90.00
#
_symmetry.space_group_name_H-M   'P 1'
#
loop_
_entity.id
_entity.type
_entity.pdbx_description
1 polymer ?
#
loop_
_entity_poly.entity_id
_entity_poly.type
_entity_poly.pdbx_seq_one_letter_code
_entity_poly.pdbx_strand_id
1 'polypeptide(L)'
;MTNSNSSSLSRAWLRANCCRCGDTRQDTMNNNLKEETPLREETETLLHRIAFTVWHTALHIESEHNGGYEAQPKNVNTISRSKQLQQVQTSLSATTPARTPGVGADATTTGSGKGGGRVTEVMELCYVTERIIALWYREDAQGVLEHATALLRGKHGDNYMIFNLSSAGRAGEPNTREAGWPQGLAPSLERLCALCKELDSWLNGAPNRVVVLHARGSKERLGVAVSAYMNYSSICGGRDQALDRFAMRRFLDDKIGSLQVPSHRRYIKYFSGLLSGSLRISQSPLYLTHLTVLGVPLFEPTGCRAFLKVYEGLTPVYTSDLYSVTNAREFTVNLGGLRLRGDILVKCYHRVYSKQSREVMFSLQFHTCVITENVVSFPRSELDVACDDPRCPPDSVVTLYFATDAKRQDGPVPAPTPAVPHASAHHDPILHWDSYTNLEISDDGK
;
A
#
# COMPACT_ATOMS: atom_id res chain seq x y z
N MET A 1 -32.94 -17.10 9.50
CA MET A 1 -32.62 -17.79 8.23
C MET A 1 -32.34 -16.67 7.23
N THR A 2 -31.16 -16.42 6.68
CA THR A 2 -29.91 -17.17 6.49
C THR A 2 -28.73 -16.26 6.91
N ASN A 3 -27.92 -16.72 7.86
CA ASN A 3 -26.71 -16.03 8.32
C ASN A 3 -25.53 -16.51 7.47
N SER A 4 -24.99 -15.65 6.62
CA SER A 4 -23.81 -15.94 5.80
C SER A 4 -22.51 -15.70 6.60
N ASN A 5 -21.98 -16.80 7.14
CA ASN A 5 -20.65 -16.89 7.73
C ASN A 5 -19.57 -16.42 6.74
N SER A 6 -19.04 -15.23 6.96
CA SER A 6 -18.01 -14.59 6.11
C SER A 6 -16.71 -14.26 6.85
N SER A 7 -16.53 -14.78 8.07
CA SER A 7 -15.38 -14.46 8.95
C SER A 7 -14.36 -15.60 9.09
N SER A 8 -14.75 -16.87 8.93
CA SER A 8 -13.81 -17.98 8.68
C SER A 8 -13.13 -17.85 7.32
N LEU A 9 -13.72 -17.05 6.43
CA LEU A 9 -13.23 -16.76 5.11
C LEU A 9 -11.92 -15.97 5.14
N SER A 10 -11.61 -14.95 5.96
CA SER A 10 -10.40 -14.12 5.68
C SER A 10 -9.02 -14.86 5.65
N ARG A 11 -8.73 -15.79 6.56
CA ARG A 11 -7.49 -16.63 6.49
C ARG A 11 -7.59 -17.72 5.43
N ALA A 12 -8.74 -18.40 5.35
CA ALA A 12 -8.98 -19.46 4.38
C ALA A 12 -9.16 -18.92 2.97
N TRP A 13 -9.59 -17.67 2.80
CA TRP A 13 -9.76 -16.90 1.57
C TRP A 13 -8.39 -16.45 1.15
N LEU A 14 -7.58 -15.76 1.96
CA LEU A 14 -6.20 -15.43 1.58
C LEU A 14 -5.36 -16.69 1.27
N ARG A 15 -5.49 -17.79 2.01
CA ARG A 15 -4.82 -19.07 1.68
C ARG A 15 -5.44 -19.79 0.47
N ALA A 16 -6.75 -19.92 0.35
CA ALA A 16 -7.40 -20.57 -0.80
C ALA A 16 -7.30 -19.73 -2.08
N ASN A 17 -7.11 -18.42 -1.95
CA ASN A 17 -6.94 -17.50 -3.05
C ASN A 17 -5.47 -17.32 -3.43
N CYS A 18 -4.52 -17.17 -2.49
CA CYS A 18 -3.10 -17.05 -2.84
C CYS A 18 -2.37 -18.38 -3.07
N CYS A 19 -2.86 -19.52 -2.56
CA CYS A 19 -2.17 -20.82 -2.65
C CYS A 19 -2.84 -21.87 -3.56
N ARG A 20 -3.86 -21.50 -4.35
CA ARG A 20 -4.38 -22.37 -5.43
C ARG A 20 -3.83 -21.92 -6.78
N CYS A 21 -2.55 -22.19 -7.02
CA CYS A 21 -1.99 -22.24 -8.37
C CYS A 21 -1.29 -23.58 -8.54
N GLY A 22 -1.95 -24.50 -9.24
CA GLY A 22 -1.38 -25.80 -9.60
C GLY A 22 -2.39 -26.94 -9.59
N ASP A 23 -3.46 -26.84 -10.38
CA ASP A 23 -3.93 -27.98 -11.19
C ASP A 23 -5.07 -27.54 -12.10
N THR A 24 -4.78 -27.50 -13.40
CA THR A 24 -5.81 -27.54 -14.45
C THR A 24 -5.43 -28.65 -15.41
N ARG A 25 -6.15 -29.76 -15.35
CA ARG A 25 -6.47 -30.57 -16.53
C ARG A 25 -7.73 -31.41 -16.29
N GLN A 26 -8.67 -31.19 -17.22
CA GLN A 26 -9.78 -32.05 -17.65
C GLN A 26 -10.81 -32.47 -16.59
N ASP A 27 -12.08 -32.09 -16.79
CA ASP A 27 -13.00 -33.06 -17.38
C ASP A 27 -14.37 -32.50 -17.78
N THR A 28 -14.84 -33.10 -18.86
CA THR A 28 -16.14 -32.98 -19.51
C THR A 28 -17.14 -33.92 -18.83
N MET A 29 -18.40 -33.49 -18.70
CA MET A 29 -19.65 -34.28 -18.48
C MET A 29 -19.57 -35.72 -17.93
N ASN A 30 -20.17 -36.01 -16.76
CA ASN A 30 -21.43 -36.79 -16.62
C ASN A 30 -21.82 -37.11 -15.16
N ASN A 31 -23.12 -37.34 -14.97
CA ASN A 31 -23.83 -37.71 -13.74
C ASN A 31 -23.36 -39.03 -13.08
N ASN A 32 -23.31 -39.09 -11.74
CA ASN A 32 -24.11 -39.98 -10.85
C ASN A 32 -23.47 -40.19 -9.45
N LEU A 33 -24.34 -40.35 -8.46
CA LEU A 33 -24.05 -40.70 -7.05
C LEU A 33 -23.17 -41.95 -6.89
N LYS A 34 -22.22 -41.94 -5.93
CA LYS A 34 -22.16 -42.85 -4.75
C LYS A 34 -20.93 -42.63 -3.85
N GLU A 35 -21.12 -43.07 -2.61
CA GLU A 35 -20.37 -42.94 -1.35
C GLU A 35 -19.05 -43.75 -1.19
N GLU A 36 -18.27 -43.34 -0.16
CA GLU A 36 -17.16 -44.00 0.58
C GLU A 36 -15.74 -44.02 -0.05
N THR A 37 -14.63 -43.63 0.62
CA THR A 37 -14.10 -44.12 1.92
C THR A 37 -13.05 -43.16 2.58
N PRO A 38 -12.77 -43.28 3.90
CA PRO A 38 -12.07 -42.29 4.75
C PRO A 38 -10.57 -42.57 5.05
N LEU A 39 -9.83 -43.19 4.13
CA LEU A 39 -8.42 -43.60 4.38
C LEU A 39 -7.34 -42.63 3.86
N ARG A 40 -7.75 -41.57 3.15
CA ARG A 40 -6.82 -40.57 2.57
C ARG A 40 -6.55 -39.38 3.50
N GLU A 41 -7.44 -39.11 4.43
CA GLU A 41 -7.33 -37.98 5.37
C GLU A 41 -6.39 -38.31 6.56
N GLU A 42 -6.31 -39.58 6.95
CA GLU A 42 -5.39 -40.05 8.00
C GLU A 42 -3.93 -40.09 7.53
N THR A 43 -3.68 -40.33 6.23
CA THR A 43 -2.33 -40.34 5.67
C THR A 43 -1.77 -38.93 5.44
N GLU A 44 -2.62 -37.98 5.05
CA GLU A 44 -2.24 -36.55 4.93
C GLU A 44 -2.00 -35.90 6.30
N THR A 45 -2.80 -36.24 7.31
CA THR A 45 -2.58 -35.75 8.69
C THR A 45 -1.34 -36.36 9.34
N LEU A 46 -0.99 -37.62 9.03
CA LEU A 46 0.26 -38.25 9.50
C LEU A 46 1.50 -37.61 8.86
N LEU A 47 1.46 -37.31 7.56
CA LEU A 47 2.54 -36.59 6.86
C LEU A 47 2.73 -35.17 7.38
N HIS A 48 1.64 -34.46 7.69
CA HIS A 48 1.70 -33.14 8.34
C HIS A 48 2.31 -33.20 9.75
N ARG A 49 2.01 -34.24 10.55
CA ARG A 49 2.59 -34.40 11.90
C ARG A 49 4.07 -34.77 11.84
N ILE A 50 4.50 -35.56 10.86
CA ILE A 50 5.92 -35.89 10.64
C ILE A 50 6.70 -34.64 10.19
N ALA A 51 6.18 -33.87 9.24
CA ALA A 51 6.80 -32.63 8.78
C ALA A 51 6.91 -31.58 9.91
N PHE A 52 5.89 -31.46 10.77
CA PHE A 52 5.90 -30.54 11.91
C PHE A 52 6.91 -30.97 12.98
N THR A 53 7.06 -32.29 13.21
CA THR A 53 8.02 -32.83 14.18
C THR A 53 9.46 -32.64 13.71
N VAL A 54 9.75 -32.88 12.42
CA VAL A 54 11.07 -32.67 11.80
C VAL A 54 11.49 -31.20 11.86
N TRP A 55 10.55 -30.28 11.58
CA TRP A 55 10.77 -28.84 11.71
C TRP A 55 11.06 -28.40 13.15
N HIS A 56 10.33 -28.96 14.13
CA HIS A 56 10.54 -28.63 15.54
C HIS A 56 11.84 -29.20 16.12
N THR A 57 12.27 -30.39 15.68
CA THR A 57 13.57 -30.95 16.08
C THR A 57 14.75 -30.20 15.46
N ALA A 58 14.62 -29.70 14.22
CA ALA A 58 15.65 -28.88 13.59
C ALA A 58 15.82 -27.52 14.30
N LEU A 59 14.73 -26.91 14.76
CA LEU A 59 14.74 -25.68 15.56
C LEU A 59 15.32 -25.85 16.97
N HIS A 60 15.23 -27.05 17.57
CA HIS A 60 15.85 -27.32 18.86
C HIS A 60 17.36 -27.60 18.75
N ILE A 61 17.83 -28.11 17.60
CA ILE A 61 19.25 -28.37 17.35
C ILE A 61 20.04 -27.06 17.09
N GLU A 62 19.40 -26.01 16.57
CA GLU A 62 20.02 -24.68 16.42
C GLU A 62 20.00 -23.85 17.72
N SER A 63 19.14 -24.19 18.68
CA SER A 63 19.03 -23.46 19.96
C SER A 63 20.08 -23.84 21.01
N GLU A 64 20.82 -24.95 20.83
CA GLU A 64 21.89 -25.37 21.76
C GLU A 64 23.31 -24.95 21.31
N HIS A 65 23.45 -24.09 20.30
CA HIS A 65 24.77 -23.70 19.77
C HIS A 65 25.11 -22.21 19.83
N ASN A 66 24.39 -21.38 20.60
CA ASN A 66 24.82 -19.99 20.75
C ASN A 66 24.43 -19.33 22.10
N GLY A 67 24.92 -19.89 23.21
CA GLY A 67 24.87 -19.27 24.54
C GLY A 67 26.27 -19.03 25.12
N GLY A 68 26.54 -17.77 25.50
CA GLY A 68 27.82 -17.27 26.05
C GLY A 68 28.48 -16.33 25.04
N TYR A 69 28.87 -15.08 25.33
CA TYR A 69 29.70 -14.63 26.45
C TYR A 69 29.45 -13.15 26.81
N GLU A 70 29.73 -12.82 28.08
CA GLU A 70 29.56 -11.55 28.81
C GLU A 70 30.64 -10.46 28.52
N ALA A 71 30.49 -9.33 29.25
CA ALA A 71 30.90 -7.95 29.00
C ALA A 71 32.30 -7.46 29.46
N GLN A 72 32.71 -6.32 28.85
CA GLN A 72 33.47 -5.13 29.38
C GLN A 72 34.99 -5.24 29.71
N PRO A 73 35.76 -4.11 29.89
CA PRO A 73 35.86 -2.84 29.12
C PRO A 73 37.31 -2.20 29.05
N LYS A 74 37.40 -1.01 28.42
CA LYS A 74 38.31 0.17 28.66
C LYS A 74 39.50 0.50 27.72
N ASN A 75 39.43 1.77 27.27
CA ASN A 75 40.43 2.86 27.25
C ASN A 75 41.40 3.12 26.07
N VAL A 76 41.10 4.25 25.38
CA VAL A 76 41.87 5.50 25.25
C VAL A 76 43.30 5.43 24.69
N ASN A 77 43.53 6.04 23.52
CA ASN A 77 44.36 7.27 23.43
C ASN A 77 44.35 7.95 22.04
N THR A 78 44.49 9.27 22.15
CA THR A 78 44.53 10.37 21.19
C THR A 78 45.78 10.35 20.30
N ILE A 79 45.72 10.94 19.09
CA ILE A 79 46.62 12.04 18.63
C ILE A 79 46.36 12.43 17.16
N SER A 80 46.27 13.74 16.99
CA SER A 80 46.11 14.56 15.78
C SER A 80 47.34 14.56 14.86
N ARG A 81 47.15 14.70 13.53
CA ARG A 81 47.59 15.89 12.75
C ARG A 81 47.34 15.73 11.24
N SER A 82 47.03 16.88 10.65
CA SER A 82 46.65 17.16 9.27
C SER A 82 47.83 17.49 8.34
N LYS A 83 47.65 17.13 7.06
CA LYS A 83 48.06 17.78 5.79
C LYS A 83 49.55 18.12 5.56
N GLN A 84 50.12 17.56 4.49
CA GLN A 84 50.70 18.37 3.41
C GLN A 84 50.85 17.60 2.08
N LEU A 85 50.73 18.36 1.00
CA LEU A 85 50.76 18.01 -0.42
C LEU A 85 52.16 17.60 -0.91
N GLN A 86 52.23 16.75 -1.94
CA GLN A 86 53.23 16.93 -3.01
C GLN A 86 52.80 16.29 -4.34
N GLN A 87 52.84 17.10 -5.40
CA GLN A 87 52.74 16.71 -6.81
C GLN A 87 54.05 16.04 -7.26
N VAL A 88 53.96 14.98 -8.06
CA VAL A 88 55.04 14.55 -8.96
C VAL A 88 54.44 14.17 -10.32
N GLN A 89 55.05 14.72 -11.35
CA GLN A 89 54.76 14.60 -12.77
C GLN A 89 55.64 13.49 -13.36
N THR A 90 55.13 12.62 -14.22
CA THR A 90 55.95 11.73 -15.06
C THR A 90 55.24 11.41 -16.37
N SER A 91 56.04 11.34 -17.43
CA SER A 91 55.68 11.26 -18.85
C SER A 91 56.11 9.93 -19.49
N LEU A 92 55.55 9.63 -20.69
CA LEU A 92 55.90 8.59 -21.70
C LEU A 92 55.22 7.22 -21.47
N SER A 93 54.75 6.42 -22.44
CA SER A 93 54.61 6.48 -23.90
C SER A 93 53.80 5.26 -24.40
N ALA A 94 52.97 5.45 -25.44
CA ALA A 94 52.42 4.53 -26.47
C ALA A 94 52.11 3.04 -26.17
N THR A 95 50.90 2.59 -26.52
CA THR A 95 50.60 1.54 -27.55
C THR A 95 49.09 1.21 -27.59
N THR A 96 48.51 1.13 -28.79
CA THR A 96 47.21 0.50 -29.11
C THR A 96 47.43 -0.99 -29.43
N PRO A 97 46.46 -1.90 -29.17
CA PRO A 97 45.45 -2.19 -30.20
C PRO A 97 44.04 -2.66 -29.73
N ALA A 98 43.10 -2.46 -30.66
CA ALA A 98 41.96 -3.29 -31.09
C ALA A 98 40.77 -3.68 -30.15
N ARG A 99 39.64 -3.04 -30.49
CA ARG A 99 38.20 -3.35 -30.37
C ARG A 99 37.75 -4.82 -30.11
N THR A 100 36.76 -4.95 -29.23
CA THR A 100 35.54 -5.76 -29.45
C THR A 100 34.34 -5.03 -28.82
N PRO A 101 33.22 -4.76 -29.52
CA PRO A 101 32.09 -4.02 -28.94
C PRO A 101 31.11 -4.97 -28.25
N GLY A 102 30.92 -4.76 -26.94
CA GLY A 102 29.66 -5.01 -26.26
C GLY A 102 28.85 -3.71 -26.21
N VAL A 103 27.55 -3.78 -26.44
CA VAL A 103 26.57 -2.69 -26.26
C VAL A 103 25.19 -3.35 -26.23
N GLY A 104 24.34 -3.25 -25.19
CA GLY A 104 24.31 -2.24 -24.14
C GLY A 104 23.78 -0.93 -24.72
N ALA A 105 22.54 -0.91 -25.21
CA ALA A 105 21.91 0.29 -25.74
C ALA A 105 21.13 1.02 -24.64
N ASP A 106 21.85 1.85 -23.87
CA ASP A 106 21.26 3.00 -23.18
C ASP A 106 21.16 4.16 -24.18
N ALA A 107 19.94 4.53 -24.55
CA ALA A 107 19.68 5.78 -25.26
C ALA A 107 19.54 6.91 -24.24
N THR A 108 20.67 7.47 -23.78
CA THR A 108 20.68 8.79 -23.12
C THR A 108 21.53 9.74 -23.96
N THR A 109 20.87 10.53 -24.81
CA THR A 109 21.51 11.66 -25.49
C THR A 109 21.72 12.80 -24.50
N THR A 110 22.94 12.99 -24.00
CA THR A 110 23.36 14.22 -23.31
C THR A 110 24.33 15.01 -24.19
N GLY A 111 23.83 16.05 -24.85
CA GLY A 111 24.64 17.15 -25.35
C GLY A 111 24.96 18.11 -24.20
N SER A 112 26.25 18.37 -23.98
CA SER A 112 26.73 19.35 -23.01
C SER A 112 26.41 20.76 -23.51
N GLY A 113 25.40 21.39 -22.91
CA GLY A 113 25.03 22.78 -23.12
C GLY A 113 24.62 23.41 -21.79
N LYS A 114 25.42 24.34 -21.29
CA LYS A 114 25.10 25.17 -20.12
C LYS A 114 23.81 25.96 -20.41
N GLY A 115 22.78 25.74 -19.58
CA GLY A 115 21.50 26.47 -19.62
C GLY A 115 20.32 25.56 -19.96
N GLY A 116 19.92 24.68 -19.05
CA GLY A 116 18.81 23.74 -19.28
C GLY A 116 17.62 24.06 -18.39
N GLY A 117 16.56 24.63 -18.98
CA GLY A 117 15.22 24.54 -18.39
C GLY A 117 14.86 23.06 -18.21
N ARG A 118 14.30 22.70 -17.05
CA ARG A 118 13.88 21.32 -16.75
C ARG A 118 12.88 20.87 -17.81
N VAL A 119 13.29 20.01 -18.75
CA VAL A 119 12.37 19.26 -19.59
C VAL A 119 11.50 18.44 -18.64
N THR A 120 10.22 18.77 -18.56
CA THR A 120 9.30 18.05 -17.68
C THR A 120 8.94 16.75 -18.39
N GLU A 121 9.38 15.62 -17.83
CA GLU A 121 9.14 14.29 -18.40
C GLU A 121 7.63 14.05 -18.55
N VAL A 122 7.18 13.73 -19.77
CA VAL A 122 5.74 13.58 -20.11
C VAL A 122 5.26 12.14 -19.90
N MET A 123 6.13 11.17 -20.21
CA MET A 123 5.90 9.74 -20.10
C MET A 123 7.21 9.05 -19.70
N GLU A 124 7.11 7.99 -18.89
CA GLU A 124 8.18 7.05 -18.65
C GLU A 124 7.69 5.62 -18.93
N LEU A 125 8.45 4.86 -19.73
CA LEU A 125 8.23 3.43 -19.94
C LEU A 125 9.54 2.71 -19.63
N CYS A 126 9.52 1.81 -18.66
CA CYS A 126 10.72 1.11 -18.22
C CYS A 126 10.43 -0.35 -17.84
N TYR A 127 11.41 -1.22 -18.04
CA TYR A 127 11.35 -2.59 -17.58
C TYR A 127 11.67 -2.64 -16.08
N VAL A 128 10.69 -3.10 -15.29
CA VAL A 128 10.87 -3.44 -13.87
C VAL A 128 11.61 -4.77 -13.75
N THR A 129 11.22 -5.74 -14.58
CA THR A 129 11.91 -7.01 -14.84
C THR A 129 11.87 -7.26 -16.34
N GLU A 130 12.42 -8.38 -16.84
CA GLU A 130 12.30 -8.72 -18.27
C GLU A 130 10.84 -8.85 -18.75
N ARG A 131 9.92 -9.17 -17.83
CA ARG A 131 8.52 -9.50 -18.13
C ARG A 131 7.50 -8.56 -17.47
N ILE A 132 7.96 -7.56 -16.73
CA ILE A 132 7.11 -6.54 -16.10
C ILE A 132 7.61 -5.17 -16.55
N ILE A 133 6.72 -4.40 -17.18
CA ILE A 133 6.97 -3.03 -17.63
C ILE A 133 6.15 -2.09 -16.76
N ALA A 134 6.75 -0.99 -16.31
CA ALA A 134 6.04 0.13 -15.72
C ALA A 134 5.87 1.23 -16.77
N LEU A 135 4.62 1.64 -16.99
CA LEU A 135 4.23 2.76 -17.83
C LEU A 135 3.62 3.84 -16.95
N TRP A 136 4.22 5.02 -16.96
CA TRP A 136 3.69 6.20 -16.30
C TRP A 136 3.58 7.36 -17.28
N TYR A 137 2.55 8.19 -17.11
CA TYR A 137 2.51 9.49 -17.76
C TYR A 137 1.74 10.51 -16.93
N ARG A 138 2.04 11.79 -17.19
CA ARG A 138 1.40 12.91 -16.50
C ARG A 138 -0.10 12.93 -16.73
N GLU A 139 -0.84 13.47 -15.77
CA GLU A 139 -2.29 13.52 -15.82
C GLU A 139 -2.83 14.33 -17.00
N ASP A 140 -2.15 15.40 -17.41
CA ASP A 140 -2.51 16.25 -18.54
C ASP A 140 -2.18 15.65 -19.92
N ALA A 141 -1.36 14.59 -19.97
CA ALA A 141 -0.92 14.01 -21.23
C ALA A 141 -2.06 13.23 -21.93
N GLN A 142 -2.17 13.41 -23.25
CA GLN A 142 -3.16 12.76 -24.12
C GLN A 142 -2.44 11.93 -25.20
N GLY A 143 -3.08 10.87 -25.69
CA GLY A 143 -2.53 10.05 -26.78
C GLY A 143 -1.35 9.13 -26.37
N VAL A 144 -0.95 9.17 -25.09
CA VAL A 144 0.23 8.46 -24.60
C VAL A 144 0.00 6.96 -24.54
N LEU A 145 -1.18 6.53 -24.07
CA LEU A 145 -1.50 5.11 -23.98
C LEU A 145 -1.56 4.49 -25.39
N GLU A 146 -2.16 5.18 -26.36
CA GLU A 146 -2.22 4.75 -27.75
C GLU A 146 -0.83 4.61 -28.37
N HIS A 147 0.06 5.58 -28.12
CA HIS A 147 1.45 5.52 -28.56
C HIS A 147 2.21 4.36 -27.90
N ALA A 148 2.07 4.18 -26.58
CA ALA A 148 2.70 3.08 -25.85
C ALA A 148 2.21 1.71 -26.34
N THR A 149 0.91 1.57 -26.60
CA THR A 149 0.31 0.37 -27.18
C THR A 149 0.91 0.03 -28.55
N ALA A 150 1.12 1.04 -29.42
CA ALA A 150 1.76 0.81 -30.72
C ALA A 150 3.19 0.24 -30.57
N LEU A 151 3.97 0.78 -29.62
CA LEU A 151 5.31 0.27 -29.29
C LEU A 151 5.27 -1.15 -28.73
N LEU A 152 4.35 -1.41 -27.79
CA LEU A 152 4.16 -2.73 -27.18
C LEU A 152 3.77 -3.78 -28.21
N ARG A 153 2.84 -3.45 -29.12
CA ARG A 153 2.43 -4.33 -30.22
C ARG A 153 3.58 -4.62 -31.18
N GLY A 154 4.38 -3.61 -31.51
CA GLY A 154 5.56 -3.78 -32.35
C GLY A 154 6.62 -4.71 -31.74
N LYS A 155 6.81 -4.68 -30.41
CA LYS A 155 7.85 -5.47 -29.73
C LYS A 155 7.37 -6.83 -29.22
N HIS A 156 6.14 -6.91 -28.72
CA HIS A 156 5.60 -8.09 -28.02
C HIS A 156 4.46 -8.77 -28.77
N GLY A 157 3.99 -8.21 -29.89
CA GLY A 157 2.81 -8.73 -30.60
C GLY A 157 1.60 -8.74 -29.66
N ASP A 158 0.94 -9.90 -29.57
CA ASP A 158 -0.21 -10.11 -28.68
C ASP A 158 0.16 -10.61 -27.27
N ASN A 159 1.46 -10.64 -26.93
CA ASN A 159 1.94 -11.22 -25.67
C ASN A 159 2.03 -10.21 -24.53
N TYR A 160 1.31 -9.10 -24.58
CA TYR A 160 1.28 -8.12 -23.50
C TYR A 160 -0.13 -7.92 -22.95
N MET A 161 -0.23 -7.60 -21.66
CA MET A 161 -1.48 -7.21 -21.00
C MET A 161 -1.22 -5.96 -20.17
N ILE A 162 -2.03 -4.92 -20.38
CA ILE A 162 -2.00 -3.68 -19.62
C ILE A 162 -2.91 -3.84 -18.40
N PHE A 163 -2.35 -3.60 -17.22
CA PHE A 163 -3.10 -3.47 -15.98
C PHE A 163 -3.17 -1.98 -15.63
N ASN A 164 -4.33 -1.37 -15.92
CA ASN A 164 -4.57 0.03 -15.59
C ASN A 164 -4.79 0.14 -14.07
N LEU A 165 -3.84 0.77 -13.39
CA LEU A 165 -3.91 1.05 -11.95
C LEU A 165 -4.60 2.38 -11.65
N SER A 166 -4.81 3.21 -12.67
CA SER A 166 -5.57 4.46 -12.54
C SER A 166 -7.07 4.15 -12.55
N SER A 167 -7.88 5.11 -12.15
CA SER A 167 -9.31 4.99 -12.36
C SER A 167 -9.66 4.96 -13.85
N ALA A 168 -10.81 4.36 -14.18
CA ALA A 168 -11.20 4.02 -15.54
C ALA A 168 -11.44 5.29 -16.37
N GLY A 169 -10.42 5.72 -17.11
CA GLY A 169 -10.48 6.96 -17.86
C GLY A 169 -11.18 6.82 -19.21
N ARG A 170 -10.95 5.71 -19.93
CA ARG A 170 -11.55 5.43 -21.25
C ARG A 170 -11.51 3.93 -21.57
N ALA A 171 -12.60 3.40 -22.12
CA ALA A 171 -12.58 2.11 -22.82
C ALA A 171 -11.95 2.30 -24.21
N GLY A 172 -10.98 1.47 -24.59
CA GLY A 172 -10.38 1.64 -25.91
C GLY A 172 -9.34 0.61 -26.37
N GLU A 173 -8.61 -0.06 -25.48
CA GLU A 173 -7.60 -1.05 -25.89
C GLU A 173 -7.99 -2.47 -25.48
N PRO A 174 -8.09 -3.43 -26.41
CA PRO A 174 -8.49 -4.82 -26.13
C PRO A 174 -7.59 -5.56 -25.13
N ASN A 175 -6.30 -5.19 -25.04
CA ASN A 175 -5.33 -5.79 -24.11
C ASN A 175 -5.22 -5.02 -22.79
N THR A 176 -6.33 -4.48 -22.26
CA THR A 176 -6.34 -3.72 -21.00
C THR A 176 -7.31 -4.31 -19.99
N ARG A 177 -6.84 -4.45 -18.74
CA ARG A 177 -7.62 -4.81 -17.56
C ARG A 177 -7.63 -3.67 -16.57
N GLU A 178 -8.82 -3.35 -16.07
CA GLU A 178 -9.00 -2.34 -15.02
C GLU A 178 -8.71 -2.97 -13.65
N ALA A 179 -7.60 -2.54 -13.04
CA ALA A 179 -7.14 -3.01 -11.74
C ALA A 179 -6.87 -1.85 -10.76
N GLY A 180 -7.39 -0.67 -11.06
CA GLY A 180 -7.07 0.56 -10.37
C GLY A 180 -7.84 0.83 -9.09
N TRP A 181 -7.42 1.91 -8.43
CA TRP A 181 -8.03 2.46 -7.22
C TRP A 181 -7.85 3.99 -7.18
N PRO A 182 -8.65 4.72 -6.38
CA PRO A 182 -8.57 6.17 -6.30
C PRO A 182 -7.18 6.68 -5.94
N GLN A 183 -6.81 7.85 -6.49
CA GLN A 183 -5.50 8.45 -6.25
C GLN A 183 -5.39 8.90 -4.79
N GLY A 184 -4.19 8.81 -4.22
CA GLY A 184 -3.92 9.19 -2.83
C GLY A 184 -4.51 8.24 -1.78
N LEU A 185 -5.23 7.18 -2.19
CA LEU A 185 -5.73 6.14 -1.29
C LEU A 185 -4.92 4.86 -1.46
N ALA A 186 -4.82 4.07 -0.40
CA ALA A 186 -4.34 2.70 -0.49
C ALA A 186 -5.42 1.78 -1.09
N PRO A 187 -5.05 0.83 -1.96
CA PRO A 187 -5.97 -0.20 -2.43
C PRO A 187 -6.40 -1.11 -1.28
N SER A 188 -7.59 -1.71 -1.38
CA SER A 188 -8.00 -2.75 -0.44
C SER A 188 -7.04 -3.94 -0.47
N LEU A 189 -6.98 -4.69 0.64
CA LEU A 189 -6.22 -5.94 0.69
C LEU A 189 -6.70 -6.95 -0.36
N GLU A 190 -8.01 -6.97 -0.63
CA GLU A 190 -8.61 -7.77 -1.70
C GLU A 190 -8.09 -7.34 -3.08
N ARG A 191 -8.02 -6.03 -3.37
CA ARG A 191 -7.52 -5.52 -4.64
C ARG A 191 -6.04 -5.87 -4.85
N LEU A 192 -5.22 -5.76 -3.80
CA LEU A 192 -3.80 -6.17 -3.86
C LEU A 192 -3.65 -7.66 -4.19
N CYS A 193 -4.44 -8.51 -3.52
CA CYS A 193 -4.45 -9.95 -3.77
C CYS A 193 -4.88 -10.27 -5.21
N ALA A 194 -6.00 -9.69 -5.66
CA ALA A 194 -6.54 -9.88 -7.00
C ALA A 194 -5.51 -9.48 -8.07
N LEU A 195 -4.92 -8.29 -7.94
CA LEU A 195 -3.87 -7.82 -8.84
C LEU A 195 -2.73 -8.84 -8.93
N CYS A 196 -2.15 -9.25 -7.79
CA CYS A 196 -1.00 -10.16 -7.79
C CYS A 196 -1.30 -11.50 -8.49
N LYS A 197 -2.48 -12.08 -8.25
CA LYS A 197 -2.93 -13.32 -8.92
C LYS A 197 -3.09 -13.14 -10.42
N GLU A 198 -3.67 -12.03 -10.85
CA GLU A 198 -3.88 -11.80 -12.28
C GLU A 198 -2.55 -11.57 -13.00
N LEU A 199 -1.59 -10.88 -12.37
CA LEU A 199 -0.23 -10.74 -12.89
C LEU A 199 0.44 -12.12 -13.03
N ASP A 200 0.44 -12.91 -11.96
CA ASP A 200 1.06 -14.24 -11.94
C ASP A 200 0.40 -15.19 -12.94
N SER A 201 -0.93 -15.24 -12.98
CA SER A 201 -1.70 -16.05 -13.93
C SER A 201 -1.41 -15.68 -15.38
N TRP A 202 -1.32 -14.38 -15.69
CA TRP A 202 -0.97 -13.94 -17.04
C TRP A 202 0.46 -14.35 -17.40
N LEU A 203 1.43 -14.04 -16.55
CA LEU A 203 2.85 -14.35 -16.75
C LEU A 203 3.09 -15.87 -16.89
N ASN A 204 2.41 -16.70 -16.11
CA ASN A 204 2.59 -18.15 -16.17
C ASN A 204 1.92 -18.81 -17.39
N GLY A 205 1.07 -18.09 -18.14
CA GLY A 205 0.40 -18.68 -19.30
C GLY A 205 1.29 -18.90 -20.52
N ALA A 206 2.40 -18.16 -20.68
CA ALA A 206 3.43 -18.41 -21.69
C ALA A 206 4.72 -17.64 -21.36
N PRO A 207 5.92 -18.15 -21.72
CA PRO A 207 7.20 -17.56 -21.30
C PRO A 207 7.49 -16.17 -21.90
N ASN A 208 6.91 -15.86 -23.07
CA ASN A 208 7.07 -14.57 -23.75
C ASN A 208 6.03 -13.52 -23.32
N ARG A 209 5.13 -13.85 -22.38
CA ARG A 209 4.13 -12.89 -21.90
C ARG A 209 4.74 -11.81 -21.03
N VAL A 210 4.26 -10.59 -21.20
CA VAL A 210 4.69 -9.39 -20.49
C VAL A 210 3.48 -8.71 -19.85
N VAL A 211 3.67 -8.22 -18.63
CA VAL A 211 2.72 -7.36 -17.91
C VAL A 211 3.15 -5.91 -18.11
N VAL A 212 2.19 -5.02 -18.33
CA VAL A 212 2.39 -3.57 -18.31
C VAL A 212 1.56 -2.97 -17.18
N LEU A 213 2.22 -2.55 -16.11
CA LEU A 213 1.59 -1.80 -15.03
C LEU A 213 1.50 -0.33 -15.45
N HIS A 214 0.27 0.18 -15.60
CA HIS A 214 0.02 1.52 -16.07
C HIS A 214 -0.50 2.42 -14.94
N ALA A 215 0.12 3.59 -14.73
CA ALA A 215 -0.40 4.64 -13.86
C ALA A 215 -0.34 6.03 -14.52
N ARG A 216 -1.44 6.78 -14.42
CA ARG A 216 -1.57 8.18 -14.83
C ARG A 216 -1.47 9.08 -13.59
N GLY A 217 -0.79 10.22 -13.75
CA GLY A 217 -0.65 11.23 -12.70
C GLY A 217 0.46 10.88 -11.72
N SER A 218 0.17 10.10 -10.67
CA SER A 218 1.15 9.71 -9.65
C SER A 218 1.80 8.35 -9.90
N LYS A 219 3.13 8.28 -9.72
CA LYS A 219 3.90 7.02 -9.77
C LYS A 219 3.67 6.12 -8.54
N GLU A 220 3.04 6.62 -7.47
CA GLU A 220 2.85 5.86 -6.23
C GLU A 220 2.08 4.56 -6.43
N ARG A 221 1.10 4.54 -7.35
CA ARG A 221 0.34 3.32 -7.65
C ARG A 221 1.23 2.22 -8.23
N LEU A 222 2.22 2.57 -9.06
CA LEU A 222 3.24 1.62 -9.55
C LEU A 222 4.07 1.09 -8.39
N GLY A 223 4.49 1.97 -7.48
CA GLY A 223 5.20 1.59 -6.26
C GLY A 223 4.43 0.58 -5.41
N VAL A 224 3.14 0.83 -5.18
CA VAL A 224 2.25 -0.07 -4.44
C VAL A 224 2.08 -1.41 -5.17
N ALA A 225 1.80 -1.40 -6.47
CA ALA A 225 1.61 -2.63 -7.25
C ALA A 225 2.89 -3.50 -7.29
N VAL A 226 4.04 -2.90 -7.59
CA VAL A 226 5.32 -3.61 -7.64
C VAL A 226 5.72 -4.09 -6.25
N SER A 227 5.54 -3.28 -5.19
CA SER A 227 5.82 -3.71 -3.81
C SER A 227 4.94 -4.89 -3.39
N ALA A 228 3.65 -4.86 -3.72
CA ALA A 228 2.74 -5.97 -3.42
C ALA A 228 3.15 -7.24 -4.17
N TYR A 229 3.42 -7.14 -5.47
CA TYR A 229 3.82 -8.30 -6.28
C TYR A 229 5.19 -8.86 -5.87
N MET A 230 6.14 -8.03 -5.47
CA MET A 230 7.43 -8.47 -4.92
C MET A 230 7.26 -9.27 -3.63
N ASN A 231 6.35 -8.85 -2.73
CA ASN A 231 6.01 -9.60 -1.51
C ASN A 231 5.20 -10.88 -1.81
N TYR A 232 4.32 -10.84 -2.81
CA TYR A 232 3.59 -12.02 -3.24
C TYR A 232 4.53 -13.07 -3.83
N SER A 233 5.40 -12.68 -4.77
CA SER A 233 6.37 -13.58 -5.43
C SER A 233 7.46 -14.11 -4.50
N SER A 234 7.74 -13.47 -3.37
CA SER A 234 8.68 -14.02 -2.38
C SER A 234 8.08 -15.18 -1.57
N ILE A 235 6.75 -15.25 -1.47
CA ILE A 235 6.03 -16.24 -0.64
C ILE A 235 5.35 -17.30 -1.52
N CYS A 236 4.70 -16.88 -2.60
CA CYS A 236 3.92 -17.72 -3.50
C CYS A 236 4.65 -18.06 -4.81
N GLY A 237 5.73 -17.35 -5.13
CA GLY A 237 6.49 -17.54 -6.36
C GLY A 237 7.55 -18.65 -6.27
N GLY A 238 8.07 -19.05 -7.44
CA GLY A 238 9.15 -20.03 -7.54
C GLY A 238 10.49 -19.50 -7.02
N ARG A 239 11.41 -20.42 -6.65
CA ARG A 239 12.77 -20.08 -6.20
C ARG A 239 13.57 -19.32 -7.28
N ASP A 240 13.25 -19.55 -8.55
CA ASP A 240 13.93 -18.96 -9.71
C ASP A 240 13.57 -17.47 -9.96
N GLN A 241 12.62 -16.91 -9.20
CA GLN A 241 12.25 -15.48 -9.30
C GLN A 241 13.15 -14.54 -8.46
N ALA A 242 14.31 -15.00 -8.00
CA ALA A 242 15.21 -14.19 -7.18
C ALA A 242 15.74 -12.94 -7.91
N LEU A 243 16.10 -13.09 -9.19
CA LEU A 243 16.55 -11.98 -10.04
C LEU A 243 15.42 -10.97 -10.28
N ASP A 244 14.19 -11.45 -10.52
CA ASP A 244 13.02 -10.59 -10.65
C ASP A 244 12.78 -9.77 -9.38
N ARG A 245 12.91 -10.38 -8.20
CA ARG A 245 12.78 -9.66 -6.92
C ARG A 245 13.87 -8.62 -6.72
N PHE A 246 15.11 -8.91 -7.13
CA PHE A 246 16.18 -7.92 -7.12
C PHE A 246 15.89 -6.76 -8.06
N ALA A 247 15.42 -7.04 -9.29
CA ALA A 247 15.09 -6.02 -10.28
C ALA A 247 13.88 -5.16 -9.83
N MET A 248 12.84 -5.78 -9.27
CA MET A 248 11.72 -5.08 -8.64
C MET A 248 12.17 -4.17 -7.50
N ARG A 249 13.06 -4.66 -6.62
CA ARG A 249 13.60 -3.85 -5.53
C ARG A 249 14.37 -2.64 -6.07
N ARG A 250 15.22 -2.86 -7.06
CA ARG A 250 15.98 -1.78 -7.70
C ARG A 250 15.08 -0.76 -8.37
N PHE A 251 14.02 -1.18 -9.07
CA PHE A 251 13.04 -0.27 -9.63
C PHE A 251 12.37 0.58 -8.54
N LEU A 252 11.96 -0.04 -7.42
CA LEU A 252 11.39 0.69 -6.29
C LEU A 252 12.38 1.72 -5.74
N ASP A 253 13.66 1.37 -5.58
CA ASP A 253 14.67 2.29 -5.05
C ASP A 253 15.04 3.42 -6.03
N ASP A 254 15.23 3.11 -7.32
CA ASP A 254 15.74 4.04 -8.33
C ASP A 254 14.64 4.94 -8.94
N LYS A 255 13.42 4.42 -9.10
CA LYS A 255 12.34 5.08 -9.88
C LYS A 255 11.18 5.58 -9.04
N ILE A 256 10.90 4.94 -7.91
CA ILE A 256 9.78 5.29 -7.03
C ILE A 256 10.29 6.02 -5.77
N GLY A 257 11.37 5.52 -5.17
CA GLY A 257 11.80 5.89 -3.84
C GLY A 257 10.89 5.36 -2.74
N SER A 258 10.94 5.99 -1.57
CA SER A 258 10.03 5.65 -0.47
C SER A 258 8.60 6.02 -0.82
N LEU A 259 7.63 5.14 -0.52
CA LEU A 259 6.22 5.46 -0.62
C LEU A 259 5.89 6.57 0.40
N GLN A 260 5.49 7.74 -0.09
CA GLN A 260 5.29 8.93 0.74
C GLN A 260 4.00 8.80 1.57
N VAL A 261 2.91 8.35 0.94
CA VAL A 261 1.61 8.17 1.60
C VAL A 261 1.68 7.08 2.69
N PRO A 262 1.46 7.42 3.97
CA PRO A 262 1.51 6.45 5.06
C PRO A 262 0.57 5.25 4.91
N SER A 263 -0.66 5.46 4.44
CA SER A 263 -1.63 4.39 4.21
C SER A 263 -1.14 3.38 3.15
N HIS A 264 -0.42 3.80 2.12
CA HIS A 264 0.19 2.88 1.15
C HIS A 264 1.20 1.96 1.85
N ARG A 265 2.12 2.52 2.64
CA ARG A 265 3.10 1.74 3.42
C ARG A 265 2.40 0.76 4.37
N ARG A 266 1.36 1.22 5.06
CA ARG A 266 0.58 0.41 5.99
C ARG A 266 -0.07 -0.78 5.31
N TYR A 267 -0.71 -0.58 4.16
CA TYR A 267 -1.39 -1.66 3.44
C TYR A 267 -0.42 -2.66 2.81
N ILE A 268 0.76 -2.22 2.34
CA ILE A 268 1.83 -3.14 1.93
C ILE A 268 2.33 -3.97 3.12
N LYS A 269 2.52 -3.36 4.29
CA LYS A 269 2.89 -4.06 5.53
C LYS A 269 1.81 -5.06 5.95
N TYR A 270 0.54 -4.68 5.88
CA TYR A 270 -0.58 -5.57 6.15
C TYR A 270 -0.59 -6.75 5.19
N PHE A 271 -0.51 -6.49 3.88
CA PHE A 271 -0.52 -7.53 2.86
C PHE A 271 0.63 -8.53 3.05
N SER A 272 1.87 -8.04 3.16
CA SER A 272 3.06 -8.88 3.40
C SER A 272 2.97 -9.66 4.72
N GLY A 273 2.51 -9.01 5.79
CA GLY A 273 2.36 -9.64 7.10
C GLY A 273 1.28 -10.73 7.13
N LEU A 274 0.19 -10.54 6.38
CA LEU A 274 -0.88 -11.53 6.23
C LEU A 274 -0.43 -12.72 5.36
N LEU A 275 0.29 -12.48 4.26
CA LEU A 275 0.83 -13.55 3.41
C LEU A 275 1.86 -14.40 4.16
N SER A 276 2.76 -13.77 4.93
CA SER A 276 3.79 -14.46 5.71
C SER A 276 3.24 -15.12 6.99
N GLY A 277 2.01 -14.81 7.39
CA GLY A 277 1.42 -15.25 8.65
C GLY A 277 1.99 -14.56 9.90
N SER A 278 2.82 -13.52 9.74
CA SER A 278 3.35 -12.75 10.87
C SER A 278 2.32 -11.83 11.54
N LEU A 279 1.27 -11.43 10.80
CA LEU A 279 0.14 -10.69 11.37
C LEU A 279 -0.99 -11.63 11.82
N ARG A 280 -1.42 -11.45 13.07
CA ARG A 280 -2.57 -12.15 13.63
C ARG A 280 -3.86 -11.51 13.12
N ILE A 281 -4.73 -12.33 12.53
CA ILE A 281 -6.07 -11.88 12.13
C ILE A 281 -7.01 -11.94 13.32
N SER A 282 -7.60 -10.79 13.66
CA SER A 282 -8.76 -10.65 14.54
C SER A 282 -10.05 -10.91 13.75
N GLN A 283 -10.93 -11.75 14.31
CA GLN A 283 -12.23 -12.10 13.72
C GLN A 283 -13.40 -11.44 14.46
N SER A 284 -13.13 -10.72 15.54
CA SER A 284 -14.14 -10.08 16.36
C SER A 284 -14.68 -8.82 15.67
N PRO A 285 -16.00 -8.54 15.76
CA PRO A 285 -16.54 -7.25 15.37
C PRO A 285 -15.81 -6.13 16.14
N LEU A 286 -15.47 -5.04 15.46
CA LEU A 286 -14.92 -3.85 16.09
C LEU A 286 -16.00 -2.76 16.15
N TYR A 287 -16.18 -2.20 17.34
CA TYR A 287 -17.10 -1.08 17.55
C TYR A 287 -16.29 0.16 17.90
N LEU A 288 -16.16 1.11 16.98
CA LEU A 288 -15.46 2.36 17.22
C LEU A 288 -16.33 3.24 18.11
N THR A 289 -15.90 3.41 19.36
CA THR A 289 -16.64 4.18 20.37
C THR A 289 -16.40 5.67 20.21
N HIS A 290 -15.13 6.07 20.14
CA HIS A 290 -14.71 7.45 19.99
C HIS A 290 -13.31 7.53 19.38
N LEU A 291 -12.97 8.73 18.90
CA LEU A 291 -11.67 9.07 18.36
C LEU A 291 -11.19 10.37 19.02
N THR A 292 -9.94 10.40 19.47
CA THR A 292 -9.30 11.61 20.01
C THR A 292 -8.20 12.09 19.07
N VAL A 293 -8.17 13.40 18.82
CA VAL A 293 -7.11 14.08 18.08
C VAL A 293 -6.34 14.95 19.06
N LEU A 294 -5.12 14.53 19.40
CA LEU A 294 -4.14 15.32 20.14
C LEU A 294 -3.34 16.17 19.15
N GLY A 295 -3.01 17.40 19.51
CA GLY A 295 -2.32 18.35 18.63
C GLY A 295 -3.29 18.93 17.60
N VAL A 296 -4.19 19.81 18.04
CA VAL A 296 -5.23 20.39 17.17
C VAL A 296 -4.60 21.09 15.95
N PRO A 297 -4.98 20.70 14.72
CA PRO A 297 -4.44 21.37 13.54
C PRO A 297 -4.92 22.82 13.42
N LEU A 298 -4.01 23.70 12.96
CA LEU A 298 -4.19 25.15 12.88
C LEU A 298 -4.61 25.57 11.46
N PHE A 299 -5.87 25.30 11.12
CA PHE A 299 -6.47 25.76 9.85
C PHE A 299 -7.07 27.18 9.96
N GLU A 300 -7.17 27.69 11.17
CA GLU A 300 -7.52 29.05 11.55
C GLU A 300 -6.50 29.57 12.59
N PRO A 301 -6.44 30.89 12.86
CA PRO A 301 -5.41 31.47 13.73
C PRO A 301 -5.28 30.82 15.12
N THR A 302 -6.37 30.26 15.63
CA THR A 302 -6.46 29.68 16.98
C THR A 302 -6.97 28.25 17.01
N GLY A 303 -7.09 27.57 15.85
CA GLY A 303 -7.57 26.19 15.80
C GLY A 303 -8.22 25.80 14.47
N CYS A 304 -9.38 25.15 14.53
CA CYS A 304 -10.11 24.70 13.33
C CYS A 304 -11.59 24.43 13.60
N ARG A 305 -12.36 24.34 12.51
CA ARG A 305 -13.73 23.83 12.48
C ARG A 305 -13.74 22.43 11.87
N ALA A 306 -13.71 21.41 12.72
CA ALA A 306 -13.46 20.03 12.33
C ALA A 306 -14.75 19.21 12.24
N PHE A 307 -14.85 18.33 11.24
CA PHE A 307 -15.82 17.24 11.23
C PHE A 307 -15.19 15.96 10.66
N LEU A 308 -15.71 14.81 11.09
CA LEU A 308 -15.20 13.49 10.76
C LEU A 308 -16.15 12.76 9.82
N LYS A 309 -15.61 12.04 8.83
CA LYS A 309 -16.34 11.03 8.06
C LYS A 309 -15.63 9.69 8.14
N VAL A 310 -16.40 8.62 8.33
CA VAL A 310 -15.92 7.23 8.34
C VAL A 310 -16.55 6.50 7.17
N TYR A 311 -15.73 5.72 6.47
CA TYR A 311 -16.12 4.97 5.29
C TYR A 311 -15.74 3.50 5.44
N GLU A 312 -16.65 2.61 5.06
CA GLU A 312 -16.43 1.17 4.95
C GLU A 312 -16.44 0.81 3.47
N GLY A 313 -15.33 0.26 2.94
CA GLY A 313 -15.25 -0.09 1.53
C GLY A 313 -15.56 1.08 0.58
N LEU A 314 -15.08 2.29 0.93
CA LEU A 314 -15.34 3.55 0.23
C LEU A 314 -16.80 4.06 0.31
N THR A 315 -17.67 3.43 1.10
CA THR A 315 -19.05 3.88 1.32
C THR A 315 -19.16 4.64 2.65
N PRO A 316 -19.76 5.84 2.70
CA PRO A 316 -19.92 6.57 3.96
C PRO A 316 -20.83 5.82 4.92
N VAL A 317 -20.32 5.55 6.12
CA VAL A 317 -21.08 4.90 7.21
C VAL A 317 -21.31 5.83 8.40
N TYR A 318 -20.55 6.92 8.50
CA TYR A 318 -20.71 7.91 9.56
C TYR A 318 -20.23 9.29 9.13
N THR A 319 -20.93 10.33 9.58
CA THR A 319 -20.53 11.74 9.51
C THR A 319 -20.82 12.37 10.86
N SER A 320 -19.84 13.01 11.47
CA SER A 320 -20.04 13.72 12.74
C SER A 320 -20.65 15.09 12.54
N ASP A 321 -21.12 15.70 13.63
CA ASP A 321 -21.37 17.13 13.70
C ASP A 321 -20.09 17.97 13.48
N LEU A 322 -20.27 19.27 13.32
CA LEU A 322 -19.19 20.24 13.19
C LEU A 322 -18.73 20.74 14.57
N TYR A 323 -17.45 20.54 14.85
CA TYR A 323 -16.78 20.94 16.08
C TYR A 323 -15.96 22.20 15.85
N SER A 324 -16.24 23.26 16.60
CA SER A 324 -15.34 24.42 16.66
C SER A 324 -14.30 24.19 17.74
N VAL A 325 -13.06 23.93 17.34
CA VAL A 325 -11.94 23.62 18.24
C VAL A 325 -11.02 24.83 18.27
N THR A 326 -10.97 25.52 19.41
CA THR A 326 -10.22 26.79 19.56
C THR A 326 -9.41 26.77 20.84
N ASN A 327 -8.11 27.10 20.76
CA ASN A 327 -7.18 27.12 21.89
C ASN A 327 -7.20 25.83 22.75
N ALA A 328 -7.48 24.69 22.12
CA ALA A 328 -7.53 23.38 22.77
C ALA A 328 -6.30 22.55 22.41
N ARG A 329 -5.85 21.70 23.32
CA ARG A 329 -4.75 20.76 23.07
C ARG A 329 -5.20 19.52 22.31
N GLU A 330 -6.44 19.11 22.54
CA GLU A 330 -7.06 17.93 21.92
C GLU A 330 -8.57 18.11 21.77
N PHE A 331 -9.20 17.28 20.93
CA PHE A 331 -10.64 17.12 20.86
C PHE A 331 -11.04 15.67 20.62
N THR A 332 -12.23 15.29 21.07
CA THR A 332 -12.76 13.94 20.94
C THR A 332 -14.07 13.94 20.17
N VAL A 333 -14.22 13.02 19.23
CA VAL A 333 -15.47 12.79 18.50
C VAL A 333 -16.05 11.47 18.99
N ASN A 334 -17.28 11.48 19.51
CA ASN A 334 -17.99 10.27 19.90
C ASN A 334 -18.72 9.69 18.69
N LEU A 335 -18.65 8.37 18.51
CA LEU A 335 -19.27 7.62 17.41
C LEU A 335 -20.31 6.60 17.92
N GLY A 336 -20.52 6.50 19.24
CA GLY A 336 -21.58 5.69 19.83
C GLY A 336 -21.44 4.18 19.61
N GLY A 337 -20.22 3.69 19.34
CA GLY A 337 -19.98 2.26 19.07
C GLY A 337 -20.29 1.86 17.64
N LEU A 338 -19.86 2.67 16.67
CA LEU A 338 -20.00 2.41 15.24
C LEU A 338 -19.36 1.06 14.87
N ARG A 339 -20.16 0.10 14.43
CA ARG A 339 -19.66 -1.21 13.98
C ARG A 339 -18.90 -1.04 12.67
N LEU A 340 -17.65 -1.51 12.64
CA LEU A 340 -16.76 -1.44 11.49
C LEU A 340 -16.36 -2.84 11.01
N ARG A 341 -16.22 -2.99 9.69
CA ARG A 341 -15.72 -4.23 9.08
C ARG A 341 -14.90 -3.95 7.82
N GLY A 342 -13.76 -4.63 7.68
CA GLY A 342 -12.97 -4.62 6.44
C GLY A 342 -12.08 -3.39 6.32
N ASP A 343 -11.96 -2.84 5.12
CA ASP A 343 -11.19 -1.63 4.83
C ASP A 343 -11.92 -0.38 5.30
N ILE A 344 -11.34 0.30 6.29
CA ILE A 344 -11.88 1.52 6.88
C ILE A 344 -11.03 2.71 6.46
N LEU A 345 -11.70 3.78 6.04
CA LEU A 345 -11.12 5.09 5.82
C LEU A 345 -11.77 6.11 6.75
N VAL A 346 -10.95 6.79 7.53
CA VAL A 346 -11.35 7.92 8.39
C VAL A 346 -10.76 9.19 7.80
N LYS A 347 -11.60 10.20 7.54
CA LYS A 347 -11.16 11.54 7.11
C LYS A 347 -11.67 12.59 8.07
N CYS A 348 -10.78 13.46 8.52
CA CYS A 348 -11.14 14.67 9.24
C CYS A 348 -10.99 15.87 8.30
N TYR A 349 -11.98 16.75 8.32
CA TYR A 349 -12.06 17.90 7.42
C TYR A 349 -12.15 19.19 8.21
N HIS A 350 -11.57 20.25 7.67
CA HIS A 350 -11.82 21.62 8.07
C HIS A 350 -12.93 22.23 7.20
N ARG A 351 -13.97 22.79 7.82
CA ARG A 351 -15.01 23.54 7.12
C ARG A 351 -14.53 24.95 6.76
N VAL A 352 -14.55 25.30 5.48
CA VAL A 352 -14.11 26.61 4.95
C VAL A 352 -15.31 27.45 4.49
N TYR A 353 -15.82 28.33 5.35
CA TYR A 353 -17.02 29.13 5.03
C TYR A 353 -16.79 30.13 3.90
N SER A 354 -15.61 30.74 3.81
CA SER A 354 -15.30 31.76 2.79
C SER A 354 -15.44 31.24 1.35
N LYS A 355 -15.13 29.97 1.12
CA LYS A 355 -15.19 29.30 -0.19
C LYS A 355 -16.37 28.34 -0.34
N GLN A 356 -17.23 28.23 0.68
CA GLN A 356 -18.27 27.20 0.74
C GLN A 356 -17.72 25.79 0.41
N SER A 357 -16.57 25.46 1.00
CA SER A 357 -15.87 24.20 0.74
C SER A 357 -15.38 23.55 2.04
N ARG A 358 -14.58 22.49 1.89
CA ARG A 358 -13.91 21.76 2.97
C ARG A 358 -12.49 21.40 2.54
N GLU A 359 -11.56 21.40 3.49
CA GLU A 359 -10.19 20.93 3.30
C GLU A 359 -9.95 19.67 4.12
N VAL A 360 -9.20 18.70 3.60
CA VAL A 360 -8.81 17.51 4.38
C VAL A 360 -7.70 17.91 5.36
N MET A 361 -7.92 17.64 6.65
CA MET A 361 -6.90 17.84 7.69
C MET A 361 -6.00 16.61 7.81
N PHE A 362 -6.62 15.42 7.84
CA PHE A 362 -5.92 14.15 7.79
C PHE A 362 -6.80 13.06 7.19
N SER A 363 -6.15 12.02 6.68
CA SER A 363 -6.77 10.78 6.22
C SER A 363 -6.05 9.58 6.83
N LEU A 364 -6.81 8.57 7.24
CA LEU A 364 -6.30 7.35 7.87
C LEU A 364 -7.02 6.15 7.28
N GLN A 365 -6.28 5.26 6.63
CA GLN A 365 -6.79 3.95 6.25
C GLN A 365 -6.21 2.85 7.14
N PHE A 366 -7.07 1.92 7.55
CA PHE A 366 -6.67 0.67 8.20
C PHE A 366 -7.65 -0.44 7.85
N HIS A 367 -7.29 -1.70 8.13
CA HIS A 367 -8.19 -2.82 7.94
C HIS A 367 -8.54 -3.43 9.30
N THR A 368 -9.82 -3.73 9.56
CA THR A 368 -10.25 -4.20 10.89
C THR A 368 -9.59 -5.51 11.31
N CYS A 369 -9.25 -6.39 10.37
CA CYS A 369 -8.68 -7.71 10.68
C CYS A 369 -7.30 -7.68 11.34
N VAL A 370 -6.55 -6.59 11.22
CA VAL A 370 -5.20 -6.46 11.82
C VAL A 370 -5.21 -5.66 13.12
N ILE A 371 -6.37 -5.11 13.51
CA ILE A 371 -6.55 -4.45 14.80
C ILE A 371 -6.79 -5.52 15.86
N THR A 372 -5.89 -5.59 16.83
CA THR A 372 -5.93 -6.56 17.94
C THR A 372 -6.06 -5.91 19.31
N GLU A 373 -5.90 -4.60 19.38
CA GLU A 373 -5.95 -3.80 20.61
C GLU A 373 -7.21 -2.92 20.61
N ASN A 374 -7.73 -2.63 21.81
CA ASN A 374 -8.88 -1.75 21.98
C ASN A 374 -8.53 -0.27 21.82
N VAL A 375 -7.25 0.09 21.90
CA VAL A 375 -6.78 1.47 21.74
C VAL A 375 -5.66 1.47 20.74
N VAL A 376 -5.80 2.22 19.64
CA VAL A 376 -4.79 2.27 18.58
C VAL A 376 -4.48 3.71 18.24
N SER A 377 -3.22 4.09 18.41
CA SER A 377 -2.74 5.46 18.15
C SER A 377 -1.94 5.53 16.86
N PHE A 378 -2.25 6.54 16.05
CA PHE A 378 -1.57 6.85 14.81
C PHE A 378 -0.90 8.23 14.95
N PRO A 379 0.44 8.30 15.04
CA PRO A 379 1.13 9.59 15.08
C PRO A 379 0.99 10.32 13.74
N ARG A 380 1.29 11.63 13.72
CA ARG A 380 1.25 12.46 12.50
C ARG A 380 1.94 11.82 11.29
N SER A 381 3.09 11.16 11.49
CA SER A 381 3.85 10.48 10.44
C SER A 381 3.12 9.28 9.80
N GLU A 382 2.04 8.84 10.42
CA GLU A 382 1.17 7.74 10.00
C GLU A 382 -0.18 8.20 9.44
N LEU A 383 -0.41 9.51 9.34
CA LEU A 383 -1.64 10.09 8.83
C LEU A 383 -1.40 10.71 7.45
N ASP A 384 -2.16 10.29 6.45
CA ASP A 384 -2.07 10.86 5.10
C ASP A 384 -2.50 12.34 5.14
N VAL A 385 -1.91 13.16 4.27
CA VAL A 385 -2.01 14.64 4.25
C VAL A 385 -1.31 15.28 5.45
N ALA A 386 -1.66 14.89 6.67
CA ALA A 386 -1.09 15.46 7.89
C ALA A 386 0.41 15.18 8.04
N CYS A 387 0.95 14.08 7.52
CA CYS A 387 2.38 13.78 7.58
C CYS A 387 3.25 14.93 7.05
N ASP A 388 2.80 15.60 6.00
CA ASP A 388 3.54 16.67 5.31
C ASP A 388 2.95 18.07 5.51
N ASP A 389 1.79 18.19 6.17
CA ASP A 389 1.13 19.48 6.41
C ASP A 389 1.69 20.19 7.66
N PRO A 390 2.33 21.37 7.53
CA PRO A 390 2.87 22.12 8.67
C PRO A 390 1.80 22.67 9.61
N ARG A 391 0.53 22.76 9.19
CA ARG A 391 -0.60 23.15 10.05
C ARG A 391 -0.93 22.09 11.09
N CYS A 392 -0.49 20.85 10.89
CA CYS A 392 -0.62 19.78 11.87
C CYS A 392 0.63 19.74 12.78
N PRO A 393 0.49 19.95 14.11
CA PRO A 393 1.62 19.88 15.04
C PRO A 393 2.44 18.58 14.94
N PRO A 394 3.78 18.60 15.07
CA PRO A 394 4.61 17.38 14.96
C PRO A 394 4.26 16.28 15.97
N ASP A 395 3.77 16.66 17.14
CA ASP A 395 3.32 15.79 18.22
C ASP A 395 1.84 15.38 18.10
N SER A 396 1.21 15.65 16.95
CA SER A 396 -0.19 15.25 16.73
C SER A 396 -0.34 13.74 16.70
N VAL A 397 -1.40 13.24 17.33
CA VAL A 397 -1.74 11.83 17.38
C VAL A 397 -3.24 11.66 17.26
N VAL A 398 -3.68 10.76 16.38
CA VAL A 398 -5.08 10.32 16.29
C VAL A 398 -5.19 8.96 16.98
N THR A 399 -6.01 8.88 18.03
CA THR A 399 -6.23 7.63 18.78
C THR A 399 -7.65 7.14 18.58
N LEU A 400 -7.78 5.87 18.17
CA LEU A 400 -9.05 5.16 18.00
C LEU A 400 -9.32 4.29 19.22
N TYR A 401 -10.54 4.35 19.73
CA TYR A 401 -10.99 3.55 20.87
C TYR A 401 -12.09 2.58 20.46
N PHE A 402 -11.81 1.30 20.54
CA PHE A 402 -12.71 0.21 20.17
C PHE A 402 -13.29 -0.49 21.41
N ALA A 403 -14.54 -0.92 21.29
CA ALA A 403 -15.17 -1.87 22.19
C ALA A 403 -15.33 -3.24 21.51
N THR A 404 -15.35 -4.29 22.31
CA THR A 404 -15.56 -5.69 21.87
C THR A 404 -17.03 -6.07 21.73
N ASP A 405 -17.94 -5.29 22.33
CA ASP A 405 -19.40 -5.48 22.27
C ASP A 405 -20.09 -4.12 22.09
N ALA A 406 -21.13 -4.07 21.25
CA ALA A 406 -21.96 -2.89 21.05
C ALA A 406 -22.61 -2.38 22.35
N LYS A 407 -22.86 -3.27 23.32
CA LYS A 407 -23.54 -2.95 24.59
C LYS A 407 -22.58 -2.66 25.74
N ARG A 408 -21.30 -2.99 25.61
CA ARG A 408 -20.30 -2.76 26.66
C ARG A 408 -19.42 -1.58 26.26
N GLN A 409 -19.53 -0.47 26.98
CA GLN A 409 -18.49 0.57 26.97
C GLN A 409 -17.31 0.11 27.83
N ASP A 410 -16.75 -1.06 27.55
CA ASP A 410 -15.52 -1.54 28.19
C ASP A 410 -14.34 -0.81 27.53
N GLY A 411 -14.14 0.44 27.92
CA GLY A 411 -13.08 1.32 27.43
C GLY A 411 -13.00 2.60 28.24
N PRO A 412 -11.92 3.39 28.09
CA PRO A 412 -11.83 4.70 28.73
C PRO A 412 -13.06 5.53 28.38
N VAL A 413 -13.69 6.15 29.38
CA VAL A 413 -14.79 7.10 29.14
C VAL A 413 -14.23 8.23 28.27
N PRO A 414 -14.91 8.61 27.17
CA PRO A 414 -14.47 9.74 26.35
C PRO A 414 -14.23 10.97 27.25
N ALA A 415 -13.06 11.60 27.12
CA ALA A 415 -12.83 12.86 27.79
C ALA A 415 -13.90 13.88 27.35
N PRO A 416 -14.34 14.81 28.22
CA PRO A 416 -15.23 15.88 27.82
C PRO A 416 -14.61 16.65 26.67
N THR A 417 -15.26 16.64 25.50
CA THR A 417 -14.76 17.36 24.34
C THR A 417 -14.86 18.86 24.61
N PRO A 418 -13.76 19.63 24.61
CA PRO A 418 -13.80 21.09 24.79
C PRO A 418 -14.47 21.81 23.59
N ALA A 419 -14.72 21.09 22.51
CA ALA A 419 -15.41 21.58 21.33
C ALA A 419 -16.93 21.37 21.47
N VAL A 420 -17.64 22.48 21.64
CA VAL A 420 -19.11 22.53 21.59
C VAL A 420 -19.54 22.28 20.13
N PRO A 421 -20.45 21.33 19.84
CA PRO A 421 -21.06 21.20 18.52
C PRO A 421 -21.76 22.52 18.16
N HIS A 422 -21.24 23.25 17.18
CA HIS A 422 -21.73 24.61 16.87
C HIS A 422 -22.90 24.57 15.86
N ALA A 423 -22.98 23.52 15.03
CA ALA A 423 -24.06 23.28 14.09
C ALA A 423 -24.29 21.78 13.91
N SER A 424 -25.56 21.36 13.87
CA SER A 424 -25.93 19.99 13.55
C SER A 424 -25.56 19.68 12.10
N ALA A 425 -24.97 18.49 11.86
CA ALA A 425 -24.63 18.01 10.53
C ALA A 425 -25.81 18.08 9.55
N HIS A 426 -27.05 17.91 10.05
CA HIS A 426 -28.28 17.80 9.26
C HIS A 426 -28.60 18.96 8.30
N HIS A 427 -27.96 20.13 8.44
CA HIS A 427 -28.29 21.31 7.63
C HIS A 427 -27.13 21.87 6.80
N ASP A 428 -25.91 21.32 6.89
CA ASP A 428 -24.78 21.78 6.06
C ASP A 428 -24.53 20.80 4.89
N PRO A 429 -24.80 21.20 3.63
CA PRO A 429 -24.61 20.32 2.48
C PRO A 429 -23.15 19.88 2.29
N ILE A 430 -22.16 20.62 2.79
CA ILE A 430 -20.74 20.30 2.62
C ILE A 430 -20.29 19.15 3.54
N LEU A 431 -20.95 18.97 4.68
CA LEU A 431 -20.74 17.82 5.56
C LEU A 431 -21.28 16.54 4.90
N HIS A 432 -22.45 16.67 4.27
CA HIS A 432 -23.12 15.59 3.55
C HIS A 432 -22.62 15.36 2.12
N TRP A 433 -21.70 16.19 1.60
CA TRP A 433 -21.05 15.89 0.33
C TRP A 433 -20.42 14.50 0.39
N ASP A 434 -21.03 13.57 -0.33
CA ASP A 434 -20.57 12.21 -0.47
C ASP A 434 -19.32 12.24 -1.32
N SER A 435 -18.21 12.02 -0.64
CA SER A 435 -16.89 12.34 -1.18
C SER A 435 -16.48 11.46 -2.35
N TYR A 436 -17.19 10.36 -2.64
CA TYR A 436 -16.68 9.28 -3.49
C TYR A 436 -17.06 9.39 -4.96
N THR A 437 -18.22 9.96 -5.27
CA THR A 437 -18.57 10.30 -6.66
C THR A 437 -17.75 11.47 -7.20
N ASN A 438 -17.02 12.21 -6.34
CA ASN A 438 -16.26 13.41 -6.69
C ASN A 438 -14.73 13.29 -6.49
N LEU A 439 -14.17 12.08 -6.29
CA LEU A 439 -12.73 11.88 -6.04
C LEU A 439 -11.80 12.18 -7.23
N GLU A 440 -12.33 12.21 -8.45
CA GLU A 440 -11.55 12.51 -9.66
C GLU A 440 -11.54 14.00 -10.03
N ILE A 441 -12.31 14.81 -9.33
CA ILE A 441 -12.27 16.25 -9.52
C ILE A 441 -11.15 16.72 -8.61
N SER A 442 -9.93 16.77 -9.15
CA SER A 442 -8.95 17.73 -8.65
C SER A 442 -9.69 19.05 -8.49
N ASP A 443 -9.57 19.64 -7.31
CA ASP A 443 -10.08 20.96 -7.00
C ASP A 443 -9.21 21.98 -7.79
N ASP A 444 -9.33 21.95 -9.12
CA ASP A 444 -8.86 22.98 -10.01
C ASP A 444 -10.03 23.93 -10.21
N GLY A 445 -9.86 25.11 -9.62
CA GLY A 445 -10.86 26.17 -9.57
C GLY A 445 -11.45 26.52 -10.94
N LYS A 446 -12.75 26.80 -10.91
CA LYS A 446 -13.25 27.97 -11.62
C LYS A 446 -12.83 29.25 -10.91
#